data_AF-A0A3D2R6T1-F1
#
_entry.id   AF-A0A3D2R6T1-F1
#
_cell.length_a   1.000
_cell.length_b   1.000
_cell.length_c   1.000
_cell.angle_alpha   90.00
_cell.angle_beta   90.00
_cell.angle_gamma   90.00
#
_symmetry.space_group_name_H-M   'P 1'
#
loop_
_entity.id
_entity.type
_entity.pdbx_description
1 polymer ?
#
loop_
_entity_poly.entity_id
_entity_poly.type
_entity_poly.pdbx_seq_one_letter_code
_entity_poly.pdbx_strand_id
1 'polypeptide(L)' 'MTLIADGGSTKCDWILLDAKGEVLVKTRTKGLNPAVIPYDELIKRIANNK' A
#
# COMPACT_ATOMS: atom_id res chain seq x y z
N MET A 1 -8.75 13.30 -9.34
CA MET A 1 -8.29 11.94 -9.00
C MET A 1 -7.84 11.95 -7.56
N THR A 2 -8.25 10.95 -6.80
CA THR A 2 -7.94 10.83 -5.38
C THR A 2 -7.38 9.45 -5.14
N LEU A 3 -6.20 9.36 -4.51
CA LEU A 3 -5.63 8.09 -4.07
C LEU A 3 -5.84 7.97 -2.56
N ILE A 4 -6.51 6.91 -2.14
CA ILE A 4 -6.71 6.56 -0.73
C ILE A 4 -5.74 5.43 -0.42
N ALA A 5 -4.90 5.63 0.60
CA ALA A 5 -4.01 4.62 1.14
C ALA A 5 -4.40 4.33 2.58
N ASP A 6 -4.88 3.12 2.84
CA ASP A 6 -5.16 2.62 4.19
C ASP A 6 -4.01 1.70 4.62
N GLY A 7 -3.11 2.25 5.44
CA GLY A 7 -1.88 1.59 5.85
C GLY A 7 -2.02 0.88 7.19
N GLY A 8 -2.08 -0.46 7.16
CA GLY A 8 -1.97 -1.31 8.35
C GLY A 8 -0.55 -1.84 8.58
N SER A 9 -0.31 -2.43 9.76
CA SER A 9 1.03 -2.92 10.14
C SER A 9 1.62 -3.96 9.18
N THR A 10 0.79 -4.84 8.62
CA THR A 10 1.25 -5.94 7.76
C THR A 10 0.76 -5.84 6.31
N LYS A 11 -0.20 -4.96 6.01
CA LYS A 11 -0.85 -4.79 4.70
C LYS A 11 -1.19 -3.33 4.47
N CYS A 12 -1.24 -2.89 3.22
CA CYS A 12 -1.73 -1.56 2.84
C CYS A 12 -2.70 -1.69 1.66
N ASP A 13 -3.89 -1.13 1.82
CA ASP A 13 -4.93 -1.08 0.80
C ASP A 13 -4.87 0.24 0.04
N TRP A 14 -5.05 0.17 -1.28
CA TRP A 14 -4.99 1.31 -2.18
C TRP A 14 -6.27 1.39 -3.00
N ILE A 15 -6.86 2.57 -3.07
CA ILE A 15 -8.03 2.86 -3.92
C ILE A 15 -7.76 4.14 -4.71
N LEU A 16 -7.75 4.04 -6.03
CA LEU A 16 -7.69 5.19 -6.92
C LEU A 16 -9.10 5.53 -7.39
N LEU A 17 -9.51 6.76 -7.14
CA LEU A 17 -10.77 7.34 -7.60
C LEU A 17 -10.53 8.33 -8.74
N ASP A 18 -11.47 8.41 -9.68
CA ASP A 18 -11.49 9.43 -10.71
C ASP A 18 -11.94 10.80 -10.15
N ALA A 19 -12.28 11.76 -11.01
CA ALA A 19 -12.76 13.08 -10.59
C ALA A 19 -14.23 13.09 -10.13
N LYS A 20 -15.01 12.05 -10.47
CA LYS A 20 -16.42 11.88 -10.08
C LYS A 20 -16.57 11.05 -8.80
N GLY A 21 -15.47 10.46 -8.32
CA GLY A 21 -15.45 9.59 -7.14
C GLY A 21 -15.59 8.11 -7.47
N GLU A 22 -15.56 7.73 -8.75
CA GLU A 22 -15.65 6.35 -9.20
C GLU A 22 -14.33 5.61 -9.01
N VAL A 23 -14.39 4.34 -8.61
CA VAL A 23 -13.21 3.51 -8.39
C VAL A 23 -12.60 3.09 -9.72
N LEU A 24 -11.40 3.58 -9.99
CA LEU A 24 -10.60 3.17 -11.16
C LEU A 24 -9.76 1.94 -10.86
N VAL A 25 -9.12 1.89 -9.69
CA VAL A 25 -8.23 0.80 -9.29
C VAL A 25 -8.40 0.53 -7.80
N LYS A 26 -8.42 -0.75 -7.44
CA LYS A 26 -8.28 -1.21 -6.06
C LYS A 26 -7.21 -2.28 -6.01
N THR A 27 -6.18 -2.07 -5.20
CA THR A 27 -5.10 -3.05 -5.03
C THR A 27 -4.63 -3.09 -3.59
N ARG A 28 -3.87 -4.12 -3.24
CA ARG A 28 -3.31 -4.31 -1.90
C ARG A 28 -1.84 -4.68 -2.01
N THR A 29 -1.02 -4.01 -1.20
CA THR A 29 0.38 -4.34 -1.04
C THR A 29 0.65 -4.91 0.35
N LYS A 30 1.85 -5.48 0.52
CA LYS A 30 2.40 -5.75 1.84
C LYS A 30 2.64 -4.43 2.58
N GLY A 31 2.36 -4.42 3.88
CA GLY A 31 2.62 -3.27 4.75
C GLY A 31 4.13 -3.07 4.98
N LEU A 32 4.48 -1.90 5.48
CA LEU A 32 5.88 -1.48 5.69
C LEU A 32 6.10 -0.93 7.11
N ASN A 33 5.29 -1.34 8.10
CA ASN A 33 5.46 -0.86 9.47
C ASN A 33 6.73 -1.45 10.12
N PRO A 34 7.74 -0.63 10.45
CA PRO A 34 8.99 -1.11 11.06
C PRO A 34 8.84 -1.57 12.51
N ALA A 35 7.73 -1.23 13.19
CA ALA A 35 7.47 -1.73 14.53
C ALA A 35 7.08 -3.22 14.54
N VAL A 36 6.61 -3.75 13.41
CA VAL A 36 6.10 -5.13 13.29
C VAL A 36 6.90 -5.95 12.28
N ILE A 37 7.53 -5.32 11.30
CA ILE A 37 8.25 -6.00 10.21
C ILE A 37 9.76 -5.81 10.40
N PRO A 38 10.55 -6.90 10.38
CA PRO A 38 12.00 -6.83 10.45
C PRO A 38 12.61 -6.00 9.31
N TYR A 39 13.75 -5.36 9.60
CA TYR A 39 14.44 -4.48 8.65
C TYR A 39 14.78 -5.16 7.32
N ASP A 40 15.31 -6.39 7.35
CA ASP A 40 15.68 -7.11 6.12
C ASP A 40 14.46 -7.42 5.25
N GLU A 41 13.32 -7.71 5.87
CA GLU A 41 12.07 -7.92 5.16
C GLU A 41 11.51 -6.61 4.60
N LEU A 42 11.63 -5.48 5.32
CA LEU A 42 11.28 -4.17 4.77
C LEU A 42 12.06 -3.85 3.50
N ILE A 43 13.38 -4.07 3.51
CA ILE A 43 14.23 -3.84 2.34
C ILE A 43 13.79 -4.72 1.16
N LYS A 44 13.53 -6.01 1.41
CA LYS A 44 13.00 -6.92 0.38
C LYS A 44 11.65 -6.45 -0.16
N ARG A 45 10.74 -5.98 0.70
CA ARG A 45 9.41 -5.50 0.29
C ARG A 45 9.52 -4.23 -0.57
N ILE A 46 10.37 -3.29 -0.19
CA ILE A 46 10.61 -2.06 -0.96
C ILE A 46 11.23 -2.38 -2.32
N ALA A 47 12.23 -3.26 -2.36
CA ALA A 47 12.91 -3.64 -3.61
C ALA A 47 12.03 -4.45 -4.58
N ASN A 48 11.05 -5.19 -4.06
CA ASN A 48 10.16 -6.04 -4.86
C ASN A 48 8.92 -5.32 -5.41
N ASN A 49 8.67 -4.06 -5.03
CA ASN A 49 7.56 -3.29 -5.56
C ASN A 49 7.97 -2.73 -6.95
N LYS A 50 7.66 -3.49 -8.01
CA LYS A 50 7.89 -3.11 -9.42
C LYS A 50 6.68 -2.42 -10.01
#